data_AF-A0A2W4JH85-F1
#
_entry.id   AF-A0A2W4JH85-F1
#
_cell.length_a   1.000
_cell.length_b   1.000
_cell.length_c   1.000
_cell.angle_alpha   90.00
_cell.angle_beta   90.00
_cell.angle_gamma   90.00
#
_symmetry.space_group_name_H-M   'P 1'
#
loop_
_entity.id
_entity.type
_entity.pdbx_description
1 polymer ?
#
loop_
_entity_poly.entity_id
_entity_poly.type
_entity_poly.pdbx_seq_one_letter_code
_entity_poly.pdbx_strand_id
1 'polypeptide(L)' 'MSPAAKPHLKQARDALPATCGRIVAEFEQYLRAERGMSRHTVRAYVGDVVSLVAHLHGIDLSSALATDDGF' A
#
# COMPACT_ATOMS: atom_id res chain seq x y z
N MET A 1 -16.01 1.03 -9.51
CA MET A 1 -14.80 1.14 -8.66
C MET A 1 -13.61 1.37 -9.58
N SER A 2 -13.06 2.59 -9.58
CA SER A 2 -12.11 3.05 -10.59
C SER A 2 -10.74 2.32 -10.49
N PRO A 3 -10.12 1.89 -11.60
CA PRO A 3 -8.89 1.08 -11.60
C PRO A 3 -7.60 1.82 -11.19
N ALA A 4 -7.66 3.12 -10.89
CA ALA A 4 -6.52 3.98 -10.59
C ALA A 4 -5.83 3.72 -9.23
N ALA A 5 -6.45 2.99 -8.30
CA ALA A 5 -5.92 2.84 -6.94
C ALA A 5 -4.70 1.91 -6.80
N LYS A 6 -4.54 0.92 -7.70
CA LYS A 6 -3.49 -0.11 -7.59
C LYS A 6 -2.04 0.41 -7.76
N PRO A 7 -1.71 1.25 -8.76
CA PRO A 7 -0.35 1.78 -8.89
C PRO A 7 0.08 2.64 -7.69
N HIS A 8 -0.86 3.38 -7.08
CA HIS A 8 -0.56 4.24 -5.94
C HIS A 8 -0.20 3.45 -4.67
N LEU A 9 -0.77 2.24 -4.49
CA LEU A 9 -0.41 1.38 -3.36
C LEU A 9 1.03 0.89 -3.42
N LYS A 10 1.55 0.59 -4.61
CA LYS A 10 2.96 0.21 -4.76
C LYS A 10 3.86 1.39 -4.40
N GLN A 11 3.57 2.56 -4.95
CA GLN A 11 4.33 3.79 -4.68
C GLN A 11 4.30 4.15 -3.19
N ALA A 12 3.12 4.06 -2.55
CA ALA A 12 2.97 4.28 -1.12
C ALA A 12 3.82 3.30 -0.31
N ARG A 13 3.83 2.02 -0.67
CA ARG A 13 4.67 1.00 -0.02
C ARG A 13 6.16 1.33 -0.15
N ASP A 14 6.59 1.77 -1.33
CA ASP A 14 7.98 2.13 -1.61
C ASP A 14 8.41 3.42 -0.85
N ALA A 15 7.45 4.28 -0.50
CA ALA A 15 7.66 5.53 0.24
C ALA A 15 7.57 5.38 1.77
N LEU A 16 7.22 4.19 2.30
CA LEU A 16 7.13 3.96 3.74
C LEU A 16 8.51 4.11 4.41
N PRO A 17 8.55 4.61 5.67
CA PRO A 17 9.74 4.49 6.49
C PRO A 17 10.24 3.05 6.55
N ALA A 18 11.56 2.85 6.52
CA ALA A 18 12.17 1.52 6.37
C ALA A 18 11.66 0.50 7.41
N THR A 19 11.49 0.93 8.67
CA THR A 19 10.94 0.08 9.74
C THR A 19 9.51 -0.37 9.43
N CYS A 20 8.66 0.54 8.95
CA CYS A 20 7.28 0.23 8.57
C CYS A 20 7.24 -0.71 7.35
N GLY A 21 8.06 -0.46 6.33
CA GLY A 21 8.17 -1.33 5.16
C GLY A 21 8.58 -2.76 5.51
N ARG A 22 9.51 -2.91 6.46
CA ARG A 22 9.90 -4.23 7.00
C ARG A 22 8.76 -4.94 7.72
N ILE A 23 8.05 -4.25 8.61
CA ILE A 23 6.92 -4.84 9.35
C ILE A 23 5.81 -5.30 8.39
N VAL A 24 5.52 -4.52 7.35
CA VAL A 24 4.54 -4.92 6.32
C VAL A 24 5.00 -6.17 5.57
N ALA A 25 6.30 -6.29 5.26
CA ALA A 25 6.86 -7.48 4.61
C ALA A 25 6.78 -8.73 5.51
N GLU A 26 7.09 -8.59 6.80
CA GLU A 26 6.98 -9.66 7.80
C GLU A 26 5.51 -10.11 7.95
N PHE A 27 4.56 -9.16 8.02
CA PHE A 27 3.14 -9.47 8.06
C PHE A 27 2.64 -10.18 6.78
N GLU A 28 3.09 -9.74 5.61
CA GLU A 28 2.77 -10.41 4.34
C GLU A 28 3.26 -11.86 4.31
N GLN A 29 4.46 -12.12 4.85
CA GLN A 29 5.01 -13.46 4.97
C GLN A 29 4.21 -14.32 5.95
N TYR A 30 3.85 -13.77 7.11
CA TYR A 30 2.98 -14.43 8.10
C TYR A 30 1.66 -14.91 7.47
N LEU A 31 0.98 -14.04 6.72
CA LEU A 31 -0.30 -14.39 6.08
C LEU A 31 -0.16 -15.52 5.04
N ARG A 32 0.97 -15.59 4.34
CA ARG A 32 1.24 -16.63 3.34
C ARG A 32 1.66 -17.96 3.96
N ALA A 33 2.71 -17.91 4.77
CA ALA A 33 3.40 -19.11 5.26
C ALA A 33 2.69 -19.73 6.46
N GLU A 34 2.20 -18.91 7.38
CA GLU A 34 1.64 -19.40 8.64
C GLU A 34 0.11 -19.51 8.60
N ARG A 35 -0.56 -18.65 7.83
CA ARG A 35 -2.03 -18.64 7.71
C ARG A 35 -2.55 -19.31 6.44
N GLY A 36 -1.67 -19.66 5.49
CA GLY A 36 -2.06 -20.31 4.23
C GLY A 36 -3.08 -19.51 3.41
N MET A 37 -3.12 -18.18 3.56
CA MET A 37 -4.15 -17.37 2.91
C MET A 37 -3.95 -17.29 1.40
N SER A 38 -5.06 -17.19 0.66
CA SER A 38 -5.01 -17.00 -0.79
C SER A 38 -4.24 -15.73 -1.17
N ARG A 39 -3.60 -15.73 -2.35
CA ARG A 39 -2.92 -14.54 -2.88
C ARG A 39 -3.83 -13.31 -2.95
N HIS A 40 -5.11 -13.50 -3.23
CA HIS A 40 -6.09 -12.41 -3.29
C HIS A 40 -6.31 -11.80 -1.90
N THR A 41 -6.52 -12.65 -0.88
CA THR A 41 -6.73 -12.23 0.50
C THR A 41 -5.50 -11.53 1.07
N VAL A 42 -4.29 -12.09 0.87
CA VAL A 42 -3.04 -11.46 1.31
C VAL A 42 -2.89 -10.07 0.71
N ARG A 43 -3.18 -9.91 -0.59
CA ARG A 43 -3.09 -8.61 -1.26
C ARG A 43 -4.08 -7.58 -0.70
N ALA A 44 -5.28 -7.99 -0.29
CA ALA A 44 -6.25 -7.09 0.32
C ALA A 44 -5.73 -6.57 1.67
N TYR A 45 -5.37 -7.48 2.58
CA TYR A 45 -4.85 -7.13 3.91
C TYR A 45 -3.59 -6.26 3.85
N VAL A 46 -2.62 -6.64 3.00
CA VAL A 46 -1.39 -5.85 2.84
C VAL A 46 -1.70 -4.48 2.24
N GLY A 47 -2.63 -4.39 1.29
CA GLY A 47 -3.07 -3.12 0.71
C GLY A 47 -3.71 -2.18 1.74
N ASP A 48 -4.57 -2.71 2.62
CA ASP A 48 -5.22 -1.93 3.68
C ASP A 48 -4.21 -1.42 4.70
N VAL A 49 -3.27 -2.27 5.14
CA VAL A 49 -2.21 -1.87 6.08
C VAL A 49 -1.30 -0.82 5.46
N VAL A 50 -0.87 -0.99 4.20
CA VAL A 50 -0.08 0.02 3.49
C VAL A 50 -0.83 1.35 3.41
N SER A 51 -2.12 1.32 3.08
CA SER A 51 -2.95 2.53 2.99
C SER A 51 -3.04 3.26 4.34
N LEU A 52 -3.28 2.51 5.42
CA LEU A 52 -3.34 3.06 6.77
C LEU A 52 -2.01 3.69 7.19
N VAL A 53 -0.91 2.95 7.05
CA VAL A 53 0.41 3.43 7.47
C VAL A 53 0.86 4.62 6.63
N ALA A 54 0.61 4.58 5.32
CA ALA A 54 0.88 5.72 4.45
C ALA A 54 0.12 6.97 4.88
N HIS A 55 -1.17 6.85 5.22
CA HIS A 55 -1.97 7.95 5.74
C HIS A 55 -1.38 8.53 7.04
N LEU A 56 -0.97 7.68 7.99
CA LEU A 56 -0.35 8.11 9.25
C LEU A 56 0.98 8.85 9.05
N HIS A 57 1.68 8.58 7.95
CA HIS A 57 2.91 9.27 7.57
C HIS A 57 2.70 10.43 6.59
N GLY A 58 1.45 10.80 6.28
CA GLY A 58 1.15 11.88 5.35
C GLY A 58 1.54 11.60 3.89
N ILE A 59 1.68 10.32 3.51
CA ILE A 59 1.98 9.91 2.14
C ILE A 59 0.67 9.93 1.35
N ASP A 60 0.57 10.84 0.37
CA ASP A 60 -0.63 10.98 -0.44
C ASP A 60 -0.75 9.89 -1.52
N LEU A 61 -1.77 9.04 -1.38
CA LEU A 61 -2.14 8.02 -2.39
C LEU A 61 -2.99 8.60 -3.54
N SER A 62 -3.29 9.90 -3.52
CA SER A 62 -4.18 10.60 -4.46
C SER A 62 -3.40 11.45 -5.49
N SER A 63 -2.09 11.64 -5.27
CA SER A 63 -1.26 12.65 -5.95
C SER A 63 -1.09 12.49 -7.46
N ALA A 64 -1.63 11.45 -8.10
CA ALA A 64 -1.61 11.30 -9.56
C ALA A 64 -2.64 12.17 -10.32
N LEU A 65 -3.50 12.95 -9.63
CA LEU A 65 -4.42 13.91 -10.29
C LEU A 65 -3.90 15.36 -10.31
N ALA A 66 -2.71 15.62 -9.76
CA ALA A 66 -2.11 16.95 -9.78
C ALA A 66 -1.00 17.01 -10.85
N THR A 67 -1.38 16.85 -12.11
CA THR A 67 -0.58 17.37 -13.22
C THR A 67 -1.42 18.40 -13.94
N ASP A 68 -1.03 19.66 -13.73
CA ASP A 68 -1.05 20.73 -14.71
C ASP A 68 -2.41 21.08 -15.35
N ASP A 69 -3.07 22.10 -14.80
CA ASP A 69 -3.93 22.99 -15.58
C ASP A 69 -3.73 24.41 -15.04
N GLY A 70 -2.54 24.95 -15.30
CA GLY A 70 -2.35 26.40 -15.32
C GLY A 70 -3.02 26.98 -16.56
N PHE A 71 -3.95 27.91 -16.37
CA PHE A 71 -4.34 28.91 -17.35
C PHE A 71 -4.20 30.31 -16.73
#